data_AF-A0A6A7AQ96-F1
#
_entry.id   AF-A0A6A7AQ96-F1
#
_cell.length_a   1.000
_cell.length_b   1.000
_cell.length_c   1.000
_cell.angle_alpha   90.00
_cell.angle_beta   90.00
_cell.angle_gamma   90.00
#
_symmetry.space_group_name_H-M   'P 1'
#
loop_
_entity.id
_entity.type
_entity.pdbx_description
1 polymer ?
#
loop_
_entity_poly.entity_id
_entity_poly.type
_entity_poly.pdbx_seq_one_letter_code
_entity_poly.pdbx_strand_id
1 'polypeptide(L)'
;MADEEVEEVEVVSEHALRRRWKDLTISVDFVEGHKAMELIKARDHERTVYFKDCEVIDFKDLKGANIWSTKGTGEIKLPADVAVVVIRGKSMTKDP
;
A
#
# COMPACT_ATOMS: atom_id res chain seq x y z
N MET A 1 -6.77 9.83 37.66
CA MET A 1 -6.48 8.48 37.15
C MET A 1 -6.61 8.63 35.65
N ALA A 2 -5.50 8.59 34.93
CA ALA A 2 -5.52 8.66 33.47
C ALA A 2 -5.61 7.21 33.00
N ASP A 3 -6.78 6.83 32.51
CA ASP A 3 -6.95 5.61 31.75
C ASP A 3 -6.12 5.78 30.46
N GLU A 4 -4.97 5.12 30.43
CA GLU A 4 -4.11 5.03 29.27
C GLU A 4 -4.77 4.01 28.33
N GLU A 5 -5.53 4.51 27.36
CA GLU A 5 -6.07 3.72 26.26
C GLU A 5 -4.89 3.17 25.46
N VAL A 6 -4.49 1.93 25.76
CA VAL A 6 -3.60 1.16 24.90
C VAL A 6 -4.37 0.82 23.64
N GLU A 7 -4.28 1.69 22.63
CA GLU A 7 -4.66 1.35 21.26
C GLU A 7 -3.83 0.13 20.83
N GLU A 8 -4.48 -1.03 20.80
CA GLU A 8 -3.94 -2.24 20.21
C GLU A 8 -3.68 -1.96 18.72
N VAL A 9 -2.46 -1.55 18.39
CA VAL A 9 -2.03 -1.39 17.01
C VAL A 9 -2.04 -2.78 16.38
N GLU A 10 -3.11 -3.12 15.65
CA GLU A 10 -3.19 -4.36 14.89
C GLU A 10 -2.01 -4.40 13.92
N VAL A 11 -1.03 -5.26 14.23
CA VAL A 11 0.17 -5.40 13.41
C VAL A 11 -0.22 -6.05 12.09
N VAL A 12 -0.28 -5.25 11.03
CA VAL A 12 -0.53 -5.73 9.67
C VAL A 12 0.59 -6.70 9.27
N SER A 13 0.23 -7.96 9.00
CA SER A 13 1.18 -9.00 8.58
C SER A 13 1.24 -9.15 7.06
N GLU A 14 2.35 -9.73 6.56
CA GLU A 14 2.49 -10.10 5.14
C GLU A 14 1.28 -10.91 4.64
N HIS A 15 0.85 -11.90 5.42
CA HIS A 15 -0.24 -12.79 5.04
C HIS A 15 -1.56 -12.03 4.86
N ALA A 16 -1.81 -11.00 5.67
CA ALA A 16 -2.97 -10.13 5.52
C ALA A 16 -2.90 -9.30 4.23
N LEU A 17 -1.73 -8.74 3.90
CA LEU A 17 -1.53 -7.97 2.67
C LEU A 17 -1.67 -8.83 1.42
N ARG A 18 -1.07 -10.03 1.41
CA ARG A 18 -1.18 -10.99 0.31
C ARG A 18 -2.61 -11.40 0.01
N ARG A 19 -3.46 -11.58 1.04
CA ARG A 19 -4.89 -11.90 0.86
C ARG A 19 -5.70 -10.74 0.27
N ARG A 20 -5.24 -9.50 0.47
CA ARG A 20 -5.89 -8.29 -0.02
C ARG A 20 -5.45 -7.92 -1.43
N TRP A 21 -4.27 -8.36 -1.86
CA TRP A 21 -3.74 -8.14 -3.20
C TRP A 21 -4.55 -8.87 -4.25
N LYS A 22 -4.81 -8.21 -5.37
CA LYS A 22 -5.48 -8.78 -6.53
C LYS A 22 -4.77 -8.33 -7.80
N ASP A 23 -4.65 -9.23 -8.76
CA ASP A 23 -4.13 -8.85 -10.08
C ASP A 23 -5.13 -7.93 -10.80
N LEU A 24 -4.60 -6.87 -11.41
CA LEU A 24 -5.41 -5.87 -12.07
C LEU A 24 -5.83 -6.39 -13.44
N THR A 25 -7.06 -6.88 -13.57
CA THR A 25 -7.61 -7.41 -14.82
C THR A 25 -8.26 -6.34 -15.69
N ILE A 26 -8.54 -5.17 -15.11
CA ILE A 26 -9.27 -4.07 -15.76
C ILE A 26 -8.29 -2.95 -16.11
N SER A 27 -8.47 -2.34 -17.27
CA SER A 27 -7.69 -1.16 -17.67
C SER A 27 -8.07 0.02 -16.78
N VAL A 28 -7.25 0.30 -15.77
CA VAL A 28 -7.34 1.53 -14.99
C VAL A 28 -6.59 2.64 -15.75
N ASP A 29 -7.27 3.78 -15.94
CA ASP A 29 -6.65 4.98 -16.50
C ASP A 29 -5.74 5.63 -15.45
N PHE A 30 -4.45 5.31 -15.50
CA PHE A 30 -3.44 5.94 -14.68
C PHE A 30 -3.20 7.37 -15.17
N VAL A 31 -3.65 8.33 -14.39
CA VAL A 31 -3.61 9.77 -14.72
C VAL A 31 -2.18 10.34 -14.58
N GLU A 32 -1.31 9.69 -13.81
CA GLU A 32 0.07 10.16 -13.58
C GLU A 32 1.13 9.41 -14.41
N GLY A 33 2.17 10.16 -14.79
CA GLY A 33 3.32 9.67 -15.54
C GLY A 33 4.13 8.59 -14.79
N HIS A 34 4.96 7.85 -15.52
CA HIS A 34 5.80 6.80 -14.96
C HIS A 34 6.83 7.38 -13.98
N LYS A 35 6.77 6.98 -12.70
CA LYS A 35 7.67 7.50 -11.65
C LYS A 35 8.83 6.54 -11.43
N ALA A 36 10.04 7.08 -11.28
CA ALA A 36 11.23 6.30 -10.95
C ALA A 36 11.15 5.74 -9.53
N MET A 37 10.62 6.54 -8.60
CA MET A 37 10.32 6.16 -7.23
C MET A 37 9.15 7.00 -6.72
N GLU A 38 8.26 6.39 -5.96
CA GLU A 38 7.11 7.04 -5.34
C GLU A 38 6.89 6.48 -3.93
N LEU A 39 6.57 7.37 -2.98
CA LEU A 39 6.18 7.01 -1.62
C LEU A 39 4.70 7.34 -1.41
N ILE A 40 3.90 6.32 -1.22
CA ILE A 40 2.51 6.42 -0.81
C ILE A 40 2.47 6.39 0.71
N LYS A 41 2.34 7.57 1.34
CA LYS A 41 2.35 7.73 2.80
C LYS A 41 1.19 6.98 3.46
N ALA A 42 1.44 6.32 4.59
CA ALA A 42 0.40 5.76 5.44
C ALA A 42 -0.67 6.81 5.80
N ARG A 43 -1.90 6.34 6.00
CA ARG A 43 -3.04 7.15 6.46
C ARG A 43 -3.78 6.39 7.55
N ASP A 44 -4.62 7.13 8.27
CA ASP A 44 -5.50 6.67 9.36
C ASP A 44 -6.75 5.90 8.87
N HIS A 45 -6.91 5.70 7.55
CA HIS A 45 -8.03 4.99 6.96
C HIS A 45 -7.59 4.07 5.83
N GLU A 46 -8.42 3.04 5.58
CA GLU A 46 -8.24 2.15 4.44
C GLU A 46 -8.50 2.88 3.12
N ARG A 47 -7.73 2.53 2.08
CA ARG A 47 -7.90 3.08 0.73
C ARG A 47 -7.50 2.06 -0.33
N THR A 48 -7.96 2.26 -1.55
CA THR A 48 -7.57 1.39 -2.65
C THR A 48 -6.39 1.99 -3.40
N VAL A 49 -5.36 1.18 -3.60
CA VAL A 49 -4.19 1.57 -4.39
C VAL A 49 -4.06 0.64 -5.58
N TYR A 50 -3.87 1.24 -6.74
CA TYR A 50 -3.66 0.58 -8.02
C TYR A 50 -2.20 0.74 -8.41
N PHE A 51 -1.61 -0.33 -8.95
CA PHE A 51 -0.22 -0.38 -9.40
C PHE A 51 -0.17 -0.91 -10.83
N LYS A 52 0.73 -0.36 -11.64
CA LYS A 52 0.95 -0.81 -13.01
C LYS A 52 2.41 -0.80 -13.40
N ASP A 53 2.84 -1.94 -13.93
CA ASP A 53 4.18 -2.20 -14.46
C ASP A 53 5.28 -1.84 -13.42
N CYS A 54 5.02 -2.11 -12.14
CA CYS A 54 5.94 -1.76 -11.06
C CYS A 54 7.07 -2.79 -10.92
N GLU A 55 8.31 -2.35 -10.89
CA GLU A 55 9.46 -3.25 -10.67
C GLU A 55 9.56 -3.67 -9.20
N VAL A 56 9.27 -2.75 -8.28
CA VAL A 56 9.24 -3.02 -6.82
C VAL A 56 8.05 -2.29 -6.18
N ILE A 57 7.35 -3.00 -5.30
CA ILE A 57 6.29 -2.50 -4.44
C ILE A 57 6.57 -3.02 -3.02
N ASP A 58 7.08 -2.15 -2.15
CA ASP A 58 7.38 -2.47 -0.76
C ASP A 58 6.32 -1.88 0.17
N PHE A 59 5.64 -2.75 0.91
CA PHE A 59 4.70 -2.38 1.96
C PHE A 59 5.45 -2.27 3.27
N LYS A 60 5.32 -1.13 3.94
CA LYS A 60 6.06 -0.78 5.14
C LYS A 60 5.12 -0.43 6.29
N ASP A 61 5.52 -0.77 7.50
CA ASP A 61 4.85 -0.30 8.71
C ASP A 61 5.16 1.19 8.99
N LEU A 62 4.55 1.73 10.05
CA LEU A 62 4.81 3.10 10.51
C LEU A 62 6.26 3.36 10.93
N LYS A 63 7.02 2.31 11.24
CA LYS A 63 8.44 2.39 11.60
C LYS A 63 9.35 2.30 10.37
N GLY A 64 8.78 2.14 9.17
CA GLY A 64 9.50 1.97 7.91
C GLY A 64 10.05 0.56 7.67
N ALA A 65 9.75 -0.39 8.56
CA ALA A 65 10.14 -1.79 8.41
C ALA A 65 9.32 -2.43 7.28
N ASN A 66 9.98 -3.25 6.48
CA ASN A 66 9.33 -3.91 5.35
C ASN A 66 8.45 -5.06 5.85
N ILE A 67 7.15 -4.99 5.55
CA ILE A 67 6.16 -6.03 5.86
C ILE A 67 6.12 -7.04 4.71
N TRP A 68 6.03 -6.55 3.47
CA TRP A 68 5.88 -7.39 2.29
C TRP A 68 6.40 -6.66 1.05
N SER A 69 7.01 -7.40 0.12
CA SER A 69 7.46 -6.87 -1.18
C SER A 69 6.85 -7.66 -2.31
N THR A 70 6.41 -6.97 -3.37
CA THR A 70 5.91 -7.58 -4.59
C THR A 70 6.28 -6.74 -5.82
N LYS A 71 5.89 -7.20 -7.01
CA LYS A 71 6.12 -6.53 -8.29
C LYS A 71 4.98 -6.78 -9.26
N GLY A 72 4.92 -5.99 -10.32
CA GLY A 72 3.96 -6.12 -11.42
C GLY A 72 2.80 -5.15 -11.33
N THR A 73 1.63 -5.63 -11.74
CA THR A 73 0.40 -4.83 -11.88
C THR A 73 -0.67 -5.46 -11.00
N GLY A 74 -1.31 -4.66 -10.16
CA GLY A 74 -2.32 -5.15 -9.23
C GLY A 74 -3.05 -4.03 -8.51
N GLU A 75 -4.04 -4.41 -7.73
CA GLU A 75 -4.73 -3.55 -6.78
C GLU A 75 -4.66 -4.15 -5.38
N ILE A 76 -4.72 -3.27 -4.38
CA ILE A 76 -4.84 -3.68 -2.99
C ILE A 76 -5.74 -2.71 -2.24
N LYS A 77 -6.59 -3.25 -1.36
CA LYS A 77 -7.21 -2.47 -0.29
C LYS A 77 -6.18 -2.28 0.83
N LEU A 78 -5.42 -1.20 0.72
CA LEU A 78 -4.33 -0.88 1.64
C LEU A 78 -4.93 -0.60 3.03
N PRO A 79 -4.52 -1.33 4.08
CA PRO A 79 -4.91 -1.01 5.45
C PRO A 79 -4.44 0.38 5.88
N ALA A 80 -5.06 0.91 6.94
CA ALA A 80 -4.49 2.04 7.66
C ALA A 80 -3.06 1.73 8.10
N ASP A 81 -2.26 2.77 8.33
CA ASP A 81 -0.91 2.68 8.90
C ASP A 81 0.13 1.91 8.08
N VAL A 82 -0.21 1.54 6.84
CA VAL A 82 0.73 0.94 5.89
C VAL A 82 1.17 1.98 4.87
N ALA A 83 2.48 2.20 4.79
CA ALA A 83 3.10 2.99 3.73
C ALA A 83 3.51 2.07 2.57
N VAL A 84 3.57 2.60 1.35
CA VAL A 84 4.04 1.84 0.18
C VAL A 84 5.14 2.61 -0.54
N VAL A 85 6.24 1.95 -0.82
CA VAL A 85 7.29 2.46 -1.71
C VAL A 85 7.18 1.73 -3.04
N VAL A 86 7.02 2.49 -4.11
CA VAL A 86 6.98 1.98 -5.48
C VAL A 86 8.26 2.42 -6.18
N ILE A 87 8.96 1.49 -6.82
CA ILE A 87 10.12 1.77 -7.67
C ILE A 87 9.76 1.37 -9.09
N ARG A 88 9.96 2.31 -10.01
CA ARG A 88 9.72 2.18 -11.47
C ARG A 88 8.35 1.60 -11.79
N GLY A 89 7.38 2.47 -12.01
CA GLY A 89 6.04 2.06 -12.44
C GLY A 89 5.06 3.22 -12.38
N LYS A 90 3.79 2.88 -12.26
CA LYS A 90 2.71 3.84 -11.99
C LYS A 90 1.92 3.38 -10.78
N SER A 91 1.54 4.32 -9.94
CA SER A 91 0.56 4.09 -8.89
C SER A 91 -0.57 5.10 -8.97
N MET A 92 -1.74 4.72 -8.46
CA MET A 92 -2.87 5.63 -8.30
C MET A 92 -3.59 5.25 -7.01
N THR A 93 -3.85 6.25 -6.19
CA THR A 93 -4.63 6.07 -4.95
C THR A 93 -6.04 6.54 -5.20
N LYS A 94 -7.03 5.74 -4.81
CA LYS A 94 -8.43 6.12 -4.77
C LYS A 94 -8.90 6.06 -3.32
N ASP A 95 -9.07 7.24 -2.74
CA ASP A 95 -9.73 7.38 -1.45
C ASP A 95 -11.24 7.10 -1.62
N PRO A 96 -11.90 6.50 -0.61
CA PRO A 96 -13.35 6.33 -0.61
C PRO A 96 -14.11 7.67 -0.59
#